data_AF-A0A6N2AG80-F1
#
_entry.id   AF-A0A6N2AG80-F1
#
_cell.length_a   1.000
_cell.length_b   1.000
_cell.length_c   1.000
_cell.angle_alpha   90.00
_cell.angle_beta   90.00
_cell.angle_gamma   90.00
#
_symmetry.space_group_name_H-M   'P 1'
#
loop_
_entity.id
_entity.type
_entity.pdbx_description
1 polymer ?
#
loop_
_entity_poly.entity_id
_entity_poly.type
_entity_poly.pdbx_seq_one_letter_code
_entity_poly.pdbx_strand_id
1 'polypeptide(L)'
;MRSMRCDQRPRDEVVEMVNDPPKFMITNKIPQLLMNWWNDMHEFRRTEIFKHLGFLTDIMRFSPDRGLIEALIPFWDSTNNVFQFSDFELTPTLEELGGFTGLGQDLRTKTLIAPRSVSGSKFLEQMHIIHPHKEYFDNELVSLEFLYSRYGKNEGLSSYGKQLKNGQHLPTWEKHRQEAFMVAFLRAMVFSTKG
;
A
#
# COMPACT_ATOMS: atom_id res chain seq x y z
N MET A 1 -21.02 -20.45 -62.62
CA MET A 1 -20.90 -20.09 -61.19
C MET A 1 -19.42 -19.97 -60.84
N ARG A 2 -18.95 -18.75 -60.49
CA ARG A 2 -17.56 -18.50 -60.06
C ARG A 2 -17.45 -18.83 -58.57
N SER A 3 -16.55 -19.74 -58.21
CA SER A 3 -16.21 -20.08 -56.83
C SER A 3 -15.28 -19.00 -56.27
N MET A 4 -15.74 -18.27 -55.24
CA MET A 4 -14.90 -17.37 -54.45
C MET A 4 -14.02 -18.21 -53.53
N ARG A 5 -12.70 -18.14 -53.72
CA ARG A 5 -11.73 -18.62 -52.73
C ARG A 5 -11.71 -17.62 -51.57
N CYS A 6 -12.09 -18.07 -50.37
CA CYS A 6 -11.84 -17.33 -49.14
C CYS A 6 -10.34 -17.31 -48.85
N ASP A 7 -9.81 -16.10 -48.64
CA ASP A 7 -8.46 -15.85 -48.13
C ASP A 7 -8.20 -16.63 -46.84
N GLN A 8 -7.13 -17.43 -46.83
CA GLN A 8 -6.56 -18.00 -45.62
C GLN A 8 -5.62 -16.96 -45.02
N ARG A 9 -6.10 -16.21 -44.02
CA ARG A 9 -5.23 -15.45 -43.12
C ARG A 9 -4.34 -16.43 -42.33
N PRO A 10 -3.02 -16.20 -42.23
CA PRO A 10 -2.16 -17.03 -41.40
C PRO A 10 -2.61 -16.98 -39.94
N ARG A 11 -2.72 -18.15 -39.32
CA ARG A 11 -3.01 -18.29 -37.89
C ARG A 11 -1.79 -17.85 -37.07
N ASP A 12 -2.04 -16.86 -36.22
CA ASP A 12 -1.44 -16.66 -34.89
C ASP A 12 0.01 -17.12 -34.74
N GLU A 13 0.95 -16.25 -35.13
CA GLU A 13 2.27 -16.28 -34.51
C GLU A 13 2.08 -15.94 -33.03
N VAL A 14 2.42 -16.90 -32.16
CA VAL A 14 2.48 -16.69 -30.71
C VAL A 14 3.58 -15.67 -30.47
N VAL A 15 3.19 -14.41 -30.31
CA VAL A 15 4.08 -13.36 -29.82
C VAL A 15 4.43 -13.73 -28.38
N GLU A 16 5.63 -14.26 -28.17
CA GLU A 16 6.20 -14.36 -26.83
C GLU A 16 6.28 -12.93 -26.27
N MET A 17 5.41 -12.63 -25.29
CA MET A 17 5.49 -11.38 -24.55
C MET A 17 6.78 -11.40 -23.74
N VAL A 18 7.84 -10.83 -24.33
CA VAL A 18 9.10 -10.55 -23.67
C VAL A 18 8.78 -9.58 -22.53
N ASN A 19 9.08 -10.01 -21.31
CA ASN A 19 8.81 -9.39 -20.01
C ASN A 19 7.50 -9.85 -19.37
N ASP A 20 7.63 -10.82 -18.46
CA ASP A 20 6.62 -11.05 -17.42
C ASP A 20 6.29 -9.68 -16.78
N PRO A 21 5.02 -9.24 -16.80
CA PRO A 21 4.64 -7.98 -16.19
C PRO A 21 5.05 -7.98 -14.71
N PRO A 22 5.50 -6.85 -14.15
CA PRO A 22 5.84 -6.78 -12.74
C PRO A 22 4.65 -7.26 -11.92
N LYS A 23 4.85 -8.30 -11.11
CA LYS A 23 3.81 -8.90 -10.26
C LYS A 23 3.52 -7.96 -9.09
N PHE A 24 2.80 -6.87 -9.34
CA PHE A 24 2.21 -6.05 -8.30
C PHE A 24 1.02 -6.81 -7.71
N MET A 25 1.13 -7.20 -6.44
CA MET A 25 -0.01 -7.74 -5.69
C MET A 25 -0.65 -6.59 -4.92
N ILE A 26 -1.69 -5.99 -5.49
CA ILE A 26 -2.63 -5.22 -4.67
C ILE A 26 -3.40 -6.27 -3.86
N THR A 27 -3.30 -6.20 -2.53
CA THR A 27 -4.05 -7.09 -1.65
C THR A 27 -5.54 -6.97 -1.97
N ASN A 28 -6.14 -8.07 -2.44
CA ASN A 28 -7.57 -8.12 -2.80
C ASN A 28 -8.50 -8.06 -1.58
N LYS A 29 -7.93 -8.07 -0.37
CA LYS A 29 -8.63 -7.97 0.90
C LYS A 29 -7.86 -7.02 1.81
N ILE A 30 -8.58 -6.03 2.33
CA ILE A 30 -8.07 -5.16 3.38
C ILE A 30 -7.89 -6.02 4.64
N PRO A 31 -6.72 -5.97 5.31
CA PRO A 31 -6.58 -6.61 6.61
C PRO A 31 -7.63 -6.07 7.59
N GLN A 32 -8.50 -6.94 8.10
CA GLN A 32 -9.59 -6.54 9.01
C GLN A 32 -9.07 -5.77 10.22
N LEU A 33 -7.86 -6.10 10.70
CA LEU A 33 -7.19 -5.38 11.79
C LEU A 33 -6.98 -3.90 11.47
N LEU A 34 -6.61 -3.55 10.22
CA LEU A 34 -6.46 -2.15 9.81
C LEU A 34 -7.80 -1.42 9.81
N MET A 35 -8.87 -2.05 9.33
CA MET A 35 -10.21 -1.43 9.35
C MET A 35 -10.73 -1.24 10.78
N ASN A 36 -10.55 -2.23 11.65
CA ASN A 36 -10.92 -2.11 13.05
C ASN A 36 -10.15 -0.96 13.71
N TRP A 37 -8.83 -0.90 13.49
CA TRP A 37 -7.99 0.19 14.00
C TRP A 37 -8.46 1.56 13.50
N TRP A 38 -8.74 1.68 12.20
CA TRP A 38 -9.23 2.92 11.60
C TRP A 38 -10.55 3.40 12.22
N ASN A 39 -11.49 2.47 12.43
CA ASN A 39 -12.80 2.76 12.99
C ASN A 39 -12.73 3.12 14.48
N ASP A 40 -11.83 2.48 15.23
CA ASP A 40 -11.59 2.73 16.66
C ASP A 40 -10.83 4.03 16.94
N MET A 41 -10.29 4.71 15.93
CA MET A 41 -9.65 6.02 16.10
C MET A 41 -10.68 7.14 16.15
N HIS A 42 -10.40 8.17 16.95
CA HIS A 42 -11.18 9.40 16.91
C HIS A 42 -11.04 10.08 15.55
N GLU A 43 -12.12 10.74 15.10
CA GLU A 43 -12.17 11.42 13.80
C GLU A 43 -11.01 12.41 13.61
N PHE A 44 -10.71 13.22 14.64
CA PHE A 44 -9.57 14.12 14.62
C PHE A 44 -8.25 13.42 14.24
N ARG A 45 -7.99 12.20 14.75
CA ARG A 45 -6.78 11.44 14.42
C ARG A 45 -6.79 10.94 12.98
N ARG A 46 -7.95 10.54 12.46
CA ARG A 46 -8.10 10.19 11.04
C ARG A 46 -7.84 11.40 10.14
N THR A 47 -8.29 12.58 10.53
CA THR A 47 -7.99 13.83 9.81
C THR A 47 -6.50 14.13 9.80
N GLU A 48 -5.79 13.90 10.91
CA GLU A 48 -4.32 14.05 10.93
C GLU A 48 -3.62 13.01 10.02
N ILE A 49 -4.11 11.77 9.96
CA ILE A 49 -3.58 10.77 9.00
C ILE A 49 -3.82 11.24 7.56
N PHE A 50 -5.01 11.78 7.27
CA PHE A 50 -5.35 12.31 5.95
C PHE A 50 -4.42 13.46 5.54
N LYS A 51 -3.95 14.30 6.46
CA LYS A 51 -2.95 15.34 6.14
C LYS A 51 -1.62 14.76 5.62
N HIS A 52 -1.27 13.54 6.03
CA HIS A 52 -0.03 12.89 5.63
C HIS A 52 -0.19 11.96 4.42
N LEU A 53 -1.28 11.20 4.38
CA LEU A 53 -1.50 10.16 3.36
C LEU A 53 -2.51 10.57 2.28
N GLY A 54 -3.29 11.63 2.51
CA GLY A 54 -4.33 12.09 1.59
C GLY A 54 -5.31 10.97 1.22
N PHE A 55 -5.73 10.99 -0.05
CA PHE A 55 -6.64 9.98 -0.62
C PHE A 55 -6.05 8.57 -0.71
N LEU A 56 -4.77 8.37 -0.40
CA LEU A 56 -4.17 7.03 -0.34
C LEU A 56 -4.93 6.16 0.67
N THR A 57 -5.46 6.72 1.75
CA THR A 57 -6.26 5.98 2.74
C THR A 57 -7.54 5.40 2.16
N ASP A 58 -8.06 5.96 1.05
CA ASP A 58 -9.28 5.45 0.42
C ASP A 58 -9.06 4.08 -0.23
N ILE A 59 -7.81 3.64 -0.46
CA ILE A 59 -7.50 2.26 -0.85
C ILE A 59 -8.10 1.25 0.15
N MET A 60 -8.22 1.60 1.43
CA MET A 60 -8.92 0.73 2.41
C MET A 60 -10.41 0.56 2.13
N ARG A 61 -11.02 1.46 1.35
CA ARG A 61 -12.45 1.45 1.03
C ARG A 61 -12.73 0.90 -0.36
N PHE A 62 -11.70 0.78 -1.20
CA PHE A 62 -11.82 0.18 -2.51
C PHE A 62 -11.75 -1.34 -2.40
N SER A 63 -12.74 -2.02 -2.99
CA SER A 63 -12.62 -3.44 -3.33
C SER A 63 -12.16 -3.51 -4.77
N PRO A 64 -10.88 -3.80 -5.05
CA PRO A 64 -10.41 -3.94 -6.41
C PRO A 64 -11.22 -5.03 -7.13
N ASP A 65 -11.85 -4.66 -8.25
CA ASP A 65 -12.49 -5.65 -9.10
C ASP A 65 -11.39 -6.45 -9.80
N ARG A 66 -11.22 -7.70 -9.40
CA ARG A 66 -10.23 -8.62 -9.96
C ARG A 66 -10.42 -8.78 -11.47
N GLY A 67 -11.67 -8.84 -11.95
CA GLY A 67 -11.97 -8.95 -13.37
C GLY A 67 -11.56 -7.69 -14.13
N LEU A 68 -11.77 -6.50 -13.55
CA LEU A 68 -11.29 -5.24 -14.11
C LEU A 68 -9.76 -5.19 -14.17
N ILE A 69 -9.07 -5.54 -13.07
CA ILE A 69 -7.60 -5.57 -13.04
C ILE A 69 -7.06 -6.53 -14.10
N GLU A 70 -7.59 -7.76 -14.16
CA GLU A 70 -7.18 -8.74 -15.17
C GLU A 70 -7.45 -8.27 -16.59
N ALA A 71 -8.56 -7.58 -16.83
CA ALA A 71 -8.86 -6.98 -18.13
C ALA A 71 -7.92 -5.84 -18.50
N LEU A 72 -7.33 -5.13 -17.52
CA LEU A 72 -6.40 -4.02 -17.75
C LEU A 72 -4.95 -4.47 -17.99
N ILE A 73 -4.54 -5.65 -17.49
CA ILE A 73 -3.17 -6.17 -17.63
C ILE A 73 -2.67 -6.19 -19.08
N PRO A 74 -3.44 -6.67 -20.09
CA PRO A 74 -2.98 -6.70 -21.48
C PRO A 74 -2.67 -5.34 -22.08
N PHE A 75 -3.22 -4.27 -21.50
CA PHE A 75 -3.03 -2.89 -21.96
C PHE A 75 -1.85 -2.22 -21.24
N TRP A 76 -1.21 -2.85 -20.26
CA TRP A 76 -0.11 -2.25 -19.50
C TRP A 76 1.17 -2.13 -20.33
N ASP A 77 1.59 -0.89 -20.63
CA ASP A 77 2.92 -0.59 -21.14
C ASP A 77 3.85 -0.20 -19.99
N SER A 78 4.69 -1.14 -19.59
CA SER A 78 5.67 -0.94 -18.52
C SER A 78 6.77 0.08 -18.85
N THR A 79 7.01 0.38 -20.13
CA THR A 79 8.05 1.31 -20.57
C THR A 79 7.64 2.75 -20.27
N ASN A 80 6.39 3.08 -20.60
CA ASN A 80 5.83 4.40 -20.41
C ASN A 80 5.00 4.52 -19.13
N ASN A 81 4.78 3.41 -18.43
CA ASN A 81 3.99 3.32 -17.21
C ASN A 81 2.54 3.82 -17.41
N VAL A 82 1.93 3.41 -18.54
CA VAL A 82 0.56 3.77 -18.96
C VAL A 82 -0.23 2.52 -19.37
N PHE A 83 -1.57 2.61 -19.37
CA PHE A 83 -2.42 1.65 -20.07
C PHE A 83 -2.72 2.16 -21.48
N GLN A 84 -2.30 1.43 -22.52
CA GLN A 84 -2.47 1.82 -23.92
C GLN A 84 -3.68 1.13 -24.55
N PHE A 85 -4.65 1.91 -24.99
CA PHE A 85 -5.86 1.47 -25.69
C PHE A 85 -5.86 1.99 -27.12
N SER A 86 -5.29 1.25 -28.06
CA SER A 86 -5.11 1.69 -29.46
C SER A 86 -4.51 3.10 -29.56
N ASP A 87 -5.35 4.10 -29.79
CA ASP A 87 -5.04 5.51 -29.97
C ASP A 87 -5.15 6.36 -28.71
N PHE A 88 -5.49 5.76 -27.56
CA PHE A 88 -5.61 6.43 -26.27
C PHE A 88 -4.66 5.86 -25.22
N GLU A 89 -4.14 6.72 -24.35
CA GLU A 89 -3.32 6.34 -23.20
C GLU A 89 -4.02 6.75 -21.90
N LEU A 90 -4.09 5.81 -20.96
CA LEU A 90 -4.55 6.06 -19.61
C LEU A 90 -3.35 5.92 -18.67
N THR A 91 -2.78 7.04 -18.24
CA THR A 91 -1.73 7.01 -17.22
C THR A 91 -2.36 6.70 -15.85
N PRO A 92 -1.98 5.60 -15.17
CA PRO A 92 -2.39 5.40 -13.79
C PRO A 92 -1.84 6.51 -12.90
N THR A 93 -2.60 6.76 -11.85
CA THR A 93 -2.67 7.85 -10.87
C THR A 93 -1.35 8.38 -10.26
N LEU A 94 -0.14 8.09 -10.73
CA LEU A 94 1.08 8.81 -10.30
C LEU A 94 1.06 10.28 -10.77
N GLU A 95 0.54 10.56 -11.96
CA GLU A 95 0.36 11.93 -12.46
C GLU A 95 -0.82 12.65 -11.79
N GLU A 96 -1.91 11.93 -11.50
CA GLU A 96 -3.00 12.45 -10.66
C GLU A 96 -2.55 12.70 -9.22
N LEU A 97 -1.74 11.81 -8.62
CA LEU A 97 -1.10 12.02 -7.30
C LEU A 97 -0.14 13.21 -7.32
N GLY A 98 0.55 13.47 -8.43
CA GLY A 98 1.29 14.71 -8.66
C GLY A 98 0.35 15.92 -8.55
N GLY A 99 -0.81 15.89 -9.20
CA GLY A 99 -1.83 16.94 -9.08
C GLY A 99 -2.33 17.13 -7.65
N PHE A 100 -2.52 16.05 -6.89
CA PHE A 100 -2.98 16.09 -5.49
C PHE A 100 -1.91 16.52 -4.47
N THR A 101 -0.62 16.25 -4.75
CA THR A 101 0.51 16.65 -3.89
C THR A 101 1.10 18.02 -4.26
N GLY A 102 0.60 18.65 -5.34
CA GLY A 102 1.17 19.87 -5.92
C GLY A 102 2.49 19.63 -6.68
N LEU A 103 2.85 18.37 -6.92
CA LEU A 103 4.10 17.94 -7.55
C LEU A 103 3.94 17.46 -8.99
N GLY A 104 2.73 17.56 -9.57
CA GLY A 104 2.31 17.19 -10.94
C GLY A 104 3.39 16.56 -11.83
N GLN A 105 4.10 17.41 -12.58
CA GLN A 105 5.18 17.04 -13.51
C GLN A 105 6.56 16.83 -12.84
N ASP A 106 6.72 17.33 -11.61
CA ASP A 106 7.98 17.38 -10.85
C ASP A 106 8.31 16.04 -10.17
N LEU A 107 7.44 15.03 -10.27
CA LEU A 107 7.73 13.66 -9.84
C LEU A 107 8.68 12.94 -10.80
N ARG A 108 8.60 13.23 -12.12
CA ARG A 108 9.48 12.62 -13.13
C ARG A 108 10.94 13.07 -13.00
N THR A 109 11.16 14.25 -12.41
CA THR A 109 12.49 14.86 -12.19
C THR A 109 13.08 14.55 -10.81
N LYS A 110 12.27 14.03 -9.88
CA LYS A 110 12.72 13.71 -8.52
C LYS A 110 13.34 12.33 -8.45
N THR A 111 14.53 12.27 -7.85
CA THR A 111 15.14 10.99 -7.51
C THR A 111 14.27 10.28 -6.48
N LEU A 112 13.72 9.13 -6.86
CA LEU A 112 13.06 8.23 -5.93
C LEU A 112 14.07 7.85 -4.83
N ILE A 113 13.85 8.33 -3.62
CA ILE A 113 14.67 7.95 -2.48
C ILE A 113 14.22 6.54 -2.07
N ALA A 114 15.05 5.55 -2.40
CA ALA A 114 14.85 4.20 -1.89
C ALA A 114 14.82 4.26 -0.34
N PRO A 115 13.81 3.68 0.32
CA PRO A 115 13.79 3.60 1.77
C PRO A 115 15.09 2.96 2.28
N ARG A 116 15.79 3.64 3.19
CA ARG A 116 16.97 3.06 3.84
C ARG A 116 16.51 1.88 4.68
N SER A 117 17.22 0.75 4.61
CA SER A 117 16.97 -0.39 5.51
C SER A 117 17.11 0.05 6.96
N VAL A 118 16.03 -0.05 7.73
CA VAL A 118 16.03 0.24 9.17
C VAL A 118 16.13 -1.08 9.92
N SER A 119 17.09 -1.22 10.83
CA SER A 119 17.19 -2.38 11.72
C SER A 119 15.94 -2.49 12.60
N GLY A 120 15.51 -3.70 12.95
CA GLY A 120 14.33 -3.92 13.79
C GLY A 120 14.33 -3.16 15.13
N SER A 121 15.48 -3.01 15.78
CA SER A 121 15.61 -2.21 17.02
C SER A 121 15.29 -0.73 16.81
N LYS A 122 15.86 -0.14 15.74
CA LYS A 122 15.60 1.25 15.36
C LYS A 122 14.16 1.47 14.92
N PHE A 123 13.54 0.48 14.27
CA PHE A 123 12.11 0.52 13.97
C PHE A 123 11.28 0.57 15.26
N LEU A 124 11.58 -0.29 16.23
CA LEU A 124 10.87 -0.29 17.52
C LEU A 124 11.04 1.03 18.28
N GLU A 125 12.23 1.62 18.24
CA GLU A 125 12.49 2.95 18.79
C GLU A 125 11.64 4.02 18.12
N GLN A 126 11.57 4.04 16.78
CA GLN A 126 10.70 4.93 16.01
C GLN A 126 9.22 4.69 16.33
N MET A 127 8.86 3.45 16.64
CA MET A 127 7.52 3.09 17.10
C MET A 127 7.29 3.31 18.59
N HIS A 128 8.21 3.94 19.31
CA HIS A 128 8.12 4.22 20.74
C HIS A 128 7.95 2.96 21.62
N ILE A 129 8.53 1.82 21.23
CA ILE A 129 8.49 0.56 21.95
C ILE A 129 9.85 0.30 22.62
N ILE A 130 9.86 0.16 23.94
CA ILE A 130 11.08 0.06 24.75
C ILE A 130 11.34 -1.34 25.33
N HIS A 131 10.31 -2.19 25.42
CA HIS A 131 10.43 -3.56 25.93
C HIS A 131 9.71 -4.57 25.01
N PRO A 132 10.22 -4.84 23.81
CA PRO A 132 9.72 -5.94 23.01
C PRO A 132 10.12 -7.28 23.67
N HIS A 133 9.19 -8.22 23.87
CA HIS A 133 9.55 -9.65 23.94
C HIS A 133 10.24 -10.12 22.62
N LYS A 134 10.79 -11.33 22.62
CA LYS A 134 11.71 -11.81 21.57
C LYS A 134 11.04 -12.39 20.31
N GLU A 135 9.73 -12.62 20.30
CA GLU A 135 9.04 -13.47 19.29
C GLU A 135 8.39 -12.69 18.11
N TYR A 136 8.90 -11.51 17.75
CA TYR A 136 8.07 -10.53 17.02
C TYR A 136 8.48 -10.14 15.61
N PHE A 137 9.62 -10.63 15.17
CA PHE A 137 10.08 -10.41 13.81
C PHE A 137 9.73 -11.65 13.01
N ASP A 138 8.66 -11.56 12.22
CA ASP A 138 8.41 -12.52 11.16
C ASP A 138 9.23 -12.05 9.95
N ASN A 139 10.25 -12.81 9.55
CA ASN A 139 11.19 -12.43 8.49
C ASN A 139 11.79 -11.02 8.66
N GLU A 140 12.32 -10.70 9.85
CA GLU A 140 12.93 -9.38 10.19
C GLU A 140 11.94 -8.20 10.25
N LEU A 141 10.64 -8.46 10.10
CA LEU A 141 9.61 -7.44 10.04
C LEU A 141 8.58 -7.60 11.17
N VAL A 142 8.14 -6.48 11.75
CA VAL A 142 7.19 -6.46 12.89
C VAL A 142 5.75 -6.73 12.41
N SER A 143 5.08 -7.79 12.85
CA SER A 143 3.74 -8.13 12.32
C SER A 143 2.67 -7.04 12.54
N LEU A 144 1.63 -7.04 11.70
CA LEU A 144 0.48 -6.14 11.86
C LEU A 144 -0.22 -6.40 13.20
N GLU A 145 -0.34 -7.67 13.59
CA GLU A 145 -0.90 -8.12 14.86
C GLU A 145 -0.15 -7.52 16.06
N PHE A 146 1.18 -7.47 15.96
CA PHE A 146 2.02 -6.92 17.02
C PHE A 146 1.79 -5.42 17.23
N LEU A 147 1.66 -4.65 16.14
CA LEU A 147 1.35 -3.22 16.23
C LEU A 147 -0.09 -3.01 16.67
N TYR A 148 -1.03 -3.78 16.12
CA TYR A 148 -2.45 -3.71 16.44
C TYR A 148 -2.72 -4.01 17.92
N SER A 149 -2.03 -4.97 18.54
CA SER A 149 -2.24 -5.28 19.96
C SER A 149 -1.87 -4.11 20.90
N ARG A 150 -0.88 -3.29 20.51
CA ARG A 150 -0.35 -2.18 21.31
C ARG A 150 -1.03 -0.85 21.05
N TYR A 151 -1.39 -0.63 19.79
CA TYR A 151 -1.87 0.66 19.31
C TYR A 151 -3.25 0.58 18.65
N GLY A 152 -3.62 -0.57 18.09
CA GLY A 152 -4.91 -0.72 17.42
C GLY A 152 -6.10 -0.72 18.37
N LYS A 153 -5.97 -1.47 19.46
CA LYS A 153 -7.01 -1.65 20.48
C LYS A 153 -7.09 -0.47 21.45
N ASN A 154 -8.30 -0.12 21.87
CA ASN A 154 -8.52 0.94 22.88
C ASN A 154 -7.86 0.60 24.22
N GLU A 155 -7.79 -0.69 24.58
CA GLU A 155 -7.08 -1.22 25.75
C GLU A 155 -5.56 -1.36 25.56
N GLY A 156 -5.01 -0.92 24.42
CA GLY A 156 -3.58 -1.02 24.13
C GLY A 156 -2.71 -0.28 25.15
N LEU A 157 -3.16 0.91 25.59
CA LEU A 157 -2.47 1.67 26.63
C LEU A 157 -2.45 0.95 27.98
N SER A 158 -3.59 0.43 28.44
CA SER A 158 -3.66 -0.25 29.74
C SER A 158 -2.91 -1.58 29.73
N SER A 159 -2.95 -2.29 28.61
CA SER A 159 -2.33 -3.61 28.46
C SER A 159 -0.82 -3.54 28.24
N TYR A 160 -0.34 -2.55 27.47
CA TYR A 160 1.05 -2.48 27.02
C TYR A 160 1.78 -1.22 27.42
N GLY A 161 1.16 -0.27 28.13
CA GLY A 161 1.74 1.03 28.42
C GLY A 161 3.16 0.97 29.00
N LYS A 162 3.47 -0.01 29.86
CA LYS A 162 4.83 -0.17 30.43
C LYS A 162 5.90 -0.54 29.40
N GLN A 163 5.49 -1.06 28.24
CA GLN A 163 6.35 -1.39 27.11
C GLN A 163 6.52 -0.22 26.13
N LEU A 164 5.82 0.90 26.36
CA LEU A 164 5.75 2.05 25.46
C LEU A 164 6.40 3.29 26.08
N LYS A 165 7.09 4.08 25.26
CA LYS A 165 7.68 5.37 25.64
C LYS A 165 6.64 6.49 25.60
N ASN A 166 5.50 6.30 26.27
CA ASN A 166 4.39 7.26 26.32
C ASN A 166 4.17 7.86 27.71
N GLY A 167 4.91 7.41 28.73
CA GLY A 167 4.74 7.86 30.12
C GLY A 167 3.37 7.51 30.73
N GLN A 168 2.68 6.48 30.23
CA GLN A 168 1.27 6.19 30.54
C GLN A 168 0.29 7.32 30.20
N HIS A 169 0.72 8.31 29.40
CA HIS A 169 -0.08 9.47 29.08
C HIS A 169 -0.92 9.21 27.83
N LEU A 170 -2.25 9.21 27.98
CA LEU A 170 -3.20 8.89 26.91
C LEU A 170 -3.03 9.76 25.64
N PRO A 171 -2.92 11.11 25.73
CA PRO A 171 -2.68 11.94 24.55
C PRO A 171 -1.40 11.60 23.79
N THR A 172 -0.34 11.19 24.51
CA THR A 172 0.94 10.78 23.91
C THR A 172 0.78 9.43 23.20
N TRP A 173 0.10 8.48 23.84
CA TRP A 173 -0.19 7.18 23.24
C TRP A 173 -1.08 7.30 21.99
N GLU A 174 -2.09 8.16 22.01
CA GLU A 174 -2.95 8.45 20.85
C GLU A 174 -2.17 9.02 19.65
N LYS A 175 -1.12 9.81 19.92
CA LYS A 175 -0.21 10.28 18.86
C LYS A 175 0.60 9.13 18.27
N HIS A 176 1.22 8.30 19.11
CA HIS A 176 1.99 7.13 18.64
C HIS A 176 1.08 6.11 17.93
N ARG A 177 -0.17 5.97 18.38
CA ARG A 177 -1.20 5.15 17.75
C ARG A 177 -1.45 5.57 16.30
N GLN A 178 -1.55 6.87 16.05
CA GLN A 178 -1.70 7.43 14.71
C GLN A 178 -0.47 7.13 13.83
N GLU A 179 0.74 7.31 14.35
CA GLU A 179 1.99 7.05 13.64
C GLU A 179 2.14 5.56 13.29
N ALA A 180 1.82 4.69 14.24
CA ALA A 180 1.81 3.25 14.06
C ALA A 180 0.81 2.78 13.02
N PHE A 181 -0.37 3.40 13.00
CA PHE A 181 -1.36 3.14 11.97
C PHE A 181 -0.80 3.46 10.57
N MET A 182 -0.18 4.63 10.38
CA MET A 182 0.36 5.02 9.06
C MET A 182 1.40 4.03 8.56
N VAL A 183 2.32 3.60 9.44
CA VAL A 183 3.34 2.60 9.10
C VAL A 183 2.71 1.25 8.76
N ALA A 184 1.75 0.79 9.57
CA ALA A 184 1.05 -0.46 9.35
C ALA A 184 0.24 -0.45 8.04
N PHE A 185 -0.46 0.66 7.76
CA PHE A 185 -1.22 0.88 6.54
C PHE A 185 -0.32 0.83 5.29
N LEU A 186 0.78 1.61 5.28
CA LEU A 186 1.69 1.64 4.14
C LEU A 186 2.28 0.27 3.88
N ARG A 187 2.67 -0.46 4.93
CA ARG A 187 3.19 -1.80 4.76
C ARG A 187 2.17 -2.76 4.18
N ALA A 188 0.96 -2.79 4.73
CA ALA A 188 -0.01 -3.82 4.35
C ALA A 188 -0.69 -3.54 3.00
N MET A 189 -0.90 -2.26 2.67
CA MET A 189 -1.66 -1.85 1.48
C MET A 189 -0.79 -1.39 0.31
N VAL A 190 0.41 -0.85 0.57
CA VAL A 190 1.28 -0.26 -0.48
C VAL A 190 2.51 -1.12 -0.74
N PHE A 191 3.16 -1.60 0.33
CA PHE A 191 4.39 -2.39 0.25
C PHE A 191 4.19 -3.86 0.62
N SER A 192 3.02 -4.42 0.29
CA SER A 192 2.68 -5.79 0.64
C SER A 192 3.66 -6.77 0.01
N THR A 193 4.39 -7.51 0.83
CA THR A 193 5.25 -8.62 0.39
C THR A 193 4.41 -9.88 0.29
N LYS A 194 4.59 -10.68 -0.77
CA LYS A 194 3.87 -11.94 -0.98
C LYS A 194 3.91 -12.80 0.29
N GLY A 195 2.74 -13.32 0.69
CA GLY A 195 2.64 -14.56 1.46
C GLY A 195 2.88 -15.77 0.55
#